data_AF-A0A957EVA9-F1
#
_entry.id   AF-A0A957EVA9-F1
#
_cell.length_a   1.000
_cell.length_b   1.000
_cell.length_c   1.000
_cell.angle_alpha   90.00
_cell.angle_beta   90.00
_cell.angle_gamma   90.00
#
_symmetry.space_group_name_H-M   'P 1'
#
loop_
_entity.id
_entity.type
_entity.pdbx_description
1 polymer ?
#
loop_
_entity_poly.entity_id
_entity_poly.type
_entity_poly.pdbx_seq_one_letter_code
_entity_poly.pdbx_strand_id
1 'polypeptide(L)'
;MTTGSLLLGFAIFLVVLLFLARPFLAVRTGQTAVSTTPRQQLLTQKDNLLDDIHALDFDHETGKVPTAVYQPQRQQLVEAAAAVLQQIDQIGSDARYQQRDAEIEAAIAKLRQNHTTPTSARFCSQCGQPVDANDKFCAACGHQIGNR
;
A
#
# COMPACT_ATOMS: atom_id res chain seq x y z
N MET A 1 31.75 31.44 34.46
CA MET A 1 31.63 30.09 33.86
C MET A 1 30.19 29.72 33.48
N THR A 2 29.17 30.35 34.06
CA THR A 2 27.74 30.08 33.79
C THR A 2 27.19 30.73 32.51
N THR A 3 27.74 31.88 32.12
CA THR A 3 27.34 32.59 30.89
C THR A 3 27.64 31.77 29.63
N GLY A 4 28.76 31.05 29.58
CA GLY A 4 29.12 30.20 28.45
C GLY A 4 28.18 29.02 28.25
N SER A 5 27.77 28.34 29.32
CA SER A 5 26.82 27.22 29.26
C SER A 5 25.41 27.66 28.88
N LEU A 6 24.98 28.84 29.33
CA LEU A 6 23.69 29.43 28.97
C LEU A 6 23.62 29.76 27.47
N LEU A 7 24.67 30.38 26.91
CA LEU A 7 24.74 30.70 25.48
C LEU A 7 24.78 29.43 24.61
N LEU A 8 25.56 28.42 25.02
CA LEU A 8 25.63 27.15 24.32
C LEU A 8 24.26 26.44 24.30
N GLY A 9 23.59 26.39 25.46
CA GLY A 9 22.25 25.80 25.58
C GLY A 9 21.21 26.50 24.70
N PHE A 10 21.23 27.83 24.68
CA PHE A 10 20.31 28.62 23.84
C PHE A 10 20.57 28.41 22.33
N ALA A 11 21.83 28.32 21.92
CA ALA A 11 22.19 28.06 20.53
C ALA A 11 21.70 26.68 20.05
N ILE A 12 21.90 25.63 20.86
CA ILE A 12 21.40 24.29 20.54
C ILE A 12 19.87 24.28 20.50
N PHE A 13 19.22 24.94 21.47
CA PHE A 13 17.76 25.04 21.52
C PHE A 13 17.18 25.70 20.27
N LEU A 14 17.78 26.80 19.80
CA LEU A 14 17.39 27.45 18.55
C LEU A 14 17.56 26.55 17.32
N VAL A 15 18.67 25.82 17.23
CA VAL A 15 18.91 24.87 16.12
C VAL A 15 17.85 23.76 16.11
N VAL A 16 17.55 23.19 17.28
CA VAL A 16 16.52 22.14 17.43
C VAL A 16 15.14 22.69 17.07
N LEU A 17 14.79 23.89 17.57
CA LEU A 17 13.53 24.54 17.21
C LEU A 17 13.43 24.80 15.70
N LEU A 18 14.49 25.28 15.05
CA LEU A 18 14.49 25.50 13.60
C LEU A 18 14.36 24.18 12.83
N PHE A 19 15.02 23.11 13.29
CA PHE A 19 14.90 21.80 12.67
C PHE A 19 13.47 21.24 12.77
N LEU A 20 12.83 21.40 13.94
CA LEU A 20 11.44 21.01 14.19
C LEU A 20 10.41 21.92 13.51
N ALA A 21 10.71 23.20 13.34
CA ALA A 21 9.85 24.16 12.65
C ALA A 21 9.94 24.04 11.12
N ARG A 22 11.05 23.50 10.59
CA ARG A 22 11.25 23.27 9.16
C ARG A 22 10.09 22.52 8.47
N PRO A 23 9.52 21.42 9.00
CA PRO A 23 8.36 20.75 8.37
C PRO A 23 7.09 21.62 8.36
N PHE A 24 6.93 22.57 9.29
CA PHE A 24 5.79 23.47 9.33
C PHE A 24 5.95 24.67 8.40
N LEU A 25 7.17 25.20 8.23
CA LEU A 25 7.46 26.29 7.28
C LEU A 25 7.60 25.78 5.85
N ALA A 26 8.02 24.53 5.67
CA ALA A 26 7.94 23.84 4.39
C ALA A 26 6.48 23.43 4.14
N VAL A 27 5.62 24.41 3.82
CA VAL A 27 4.42 24.14 3.04
C VAL A 27 4.91 23.40 1.80
N ARG A 28 4.75 22.08 1.80
CA ARG A 28 5.16 21.22 0.71
C ARG A 28 4.34 21.60 -0.51
N THR A 29 4.86 22.51 -1.34
CA THR A 29 4.41 22.79 -2.71
C THR A 29 4.64 21.60 -3.67
N GLY A 30 4.94 20.41 -3.12
CA GLY A 30 5.17 19.17 -3.84
C GLY A 30 4.54 17.96 -3.16
N GLN A 31 3.52 18.13 -2.31
CA GLN A 31 2.56 17.04 -2.18
C GLN A 31 1.70 17.13 -3.44
N THR A 32 2.01 16.29 -4.43
CA THR A 32 0.96 15.76 -5.27
C THR A 32 -0.13 15.33 -4.30
N ALA A 33 -1.19 16.14 -4.18
CA ALA A 33 -2.44 15.63 -3.67
C ALA A 33 -2.65 14.37 -4.50
N VAL A 34 -2.50 13.20 -3.89
CA VAL A 34 -2.87 11.95 -4.53
C VAL A 34 -4.36 12.14 -4.69
N SER A 35 -4.77 12.70 -5.83
CA SER A 35 -6.17 12.91 -6.16
C SER A 35 -6.77 11.52 -6.04
N THR A 36 -7.55 11.30 -4.98
CA THR A 36 -8.14 10.00 -4.69
C THR A 36 -8.89 9.63 -5.95
N THR A 37 -8.38 8.65 -6.71
CA THR A 37 -9.02 8.28 -7.97
C THR A 37 -10.44 7.83 -7.64
N PRO A 38 -11.42 8.01 -8.54
CA PRO A 38 -12.78 7.55 -8.29
C PRO A 38 -12.83 6.08 -7.83
N ARG A 39 -11.95 5.23 -8.38
CA ARG A 39 -11.76 3.84 -7.93
C ARG A 39 -11.30 3.74 -6.47
N GLN A 40 -10.31 4.52 -6.05
CA GLN A 40 -9.81 4.51 -4.68
C GLN A 40 -10.90 4.94 -3.68
N GLN A 41 -11.74 5.91 -4.03
CA GLN A 41 -12.88 6.34 -3.21
C GLN A 41 -13.89 5.20 -3.01
N LEU A 42 -14.24 4.49 -4.09
CA LEU A 42 -15.14 3.34 -4.01
C LEU A 42 -14.53 2.19 -3.21
N LEU A 43 -13.22 1.95 -3.29
CA LEU A 43 -12.54 0.93 -2.48
C LEU A 43 -12.65 1.25 -0.98
N THR A 44 -12.37 2.50 -0.59
CA THR A 44 -12.56 2.94 0.80
C THR A 44 -14.02 2.81 1.24
N GLN A 45 -14.97 3.18 0.38
CA GLN A 45 -16.39 3.03 0.71
C GLN A 45 -16.79 1.56 0.90
N LYS A 46 -16.27 0.65 0.06
CA LYS A 46 -16.48 -0.79 0.18
C LYS A 46 -15.88 -1.32 1.49
N ASP A 47 -14.66 -0.93 1.85
CA ASP A 47 -14.02 -1.35 3.10
C ASP A 47 -14.85 -0.90 4.32
N ASN A 48 -15.30 0.36 4.35
CA ASN A 48 -16.15 0.88 5.42
C ASN A 48 -17.48 0.10 5.55
N LEU A 49 -18.15 -0.20 4.44
CA LEU A 49 -19.40 -0.97 4.45
C LEU A 49 -19.19 -2.40 4.98
N LEU A 50 -18.06 -3.03 4.67
CA LEU A 50 -17.74 -4.35 5.20
C LEU A 50 -17.48 -4.29 6.71
N ASP A 51 -16.78 -3.27 7.18
CA ASP A 51 -16.56 -3.05 8.61
C ASP A 51 -17.88 -2.82 9.35
N ASP A 52 -18.81 -2.05 8.77
CA ASP A 52 -20.15 -1.84 9.33
C ASP A 52 -20.96 -3.14 9.42
N ILE A 53 -20.89 -4.00 8.39
CA ILE A 53 -21.54 -5.32 8.41
C ILE A 53 -20.94 -6.19 9.51
N HIS A 54 -19.61 -6.25 9.60
CA HIS A 54 -18.93 -7.03 10.64
C HIS A 54 -19.27 -6.54 12.04
N ALA A 55 -19.31 -5.23 12.25
CA ALA A 55 -19.70 -4.64 13.54
C ALA A 55 -21.14 -4.99 13.90
N LEU A 56 -22.07 -4.91 12.93
CA LEU A 56 -23.47 -5.27 13.14
C LEU A 56 -23.65 -6.77 13.44
N ASP A 57 -22.96 -7.64 12.69
CA ASP A 57 -22.96 -9.09 12.92
C ASP A 57 -22.44 -9.41 14.33
N PHE A 58 -21.34 -8.76 14.75
CA PHE A 58 -20.79 -8.93 16.10
C PHE A 58 -21.74 -8.45 17.21
N ASP A 59 -22.40 -7.31 17.02
CA ASP A 59 -23.35 -6.79 18.00
C ASP A 59 -24.62 -7.66 18.11
N HIS A 60 -25.03 -8.33 17.03
CA HIS A 60 -26.08 -9.35 17.07
C HIS A 60 -25.61 -10.63 17.80
N GLU A 61 -24.44 -11.14 17.47
CA GLU A 61 -23.86 -12.34 18.10
C GLU A 61 -23.65 -12.16 19.62
N THR A 62 -23.27 -10.95 20.05
CA THR A 62 -23.12 -10.61 21.47
C THR A 62 -24.44 -10.26 22.17
N GLY A 63 -25.57 -10.28 21.44
CA GLY A 63 -26.91 -10.04 21.98
C GLY A 63 -27.23 -8.57 22.26
N LYS A 64 -26.40 -7.62 21.79
CA LYS A 64 -26.68 -6.18 21.93
C LYS A 64 -27.79 -5.71 20.99
N VAL A 65 -27.91 -6.35 19.82
CA VAL A 65 -28.91 -6.02 18.79
C VAL A 65 -29.89 -7.17 18.62
N PRO A 66 -31.21 -6.96 18.81
CA PRO A 66 -32.22 -7.99 18.58
C PRO A 66 -32.36 -8.35 17.10
N THR A 67 -32.71 -9.61 16.80
CA THR A 67 -32.88 -10.13 15.42
C THR A 67 -33.85 -9.30 14.56
N ALA A 68 -34.90 -8.74 15.16
CA ALA A 68 -35.88 -7.90 14.46
C ALA A 68 -35.30 -6.59 13.91
N VAL A 69 -34.22 -6.08 14.52
CA VAL A 69 -33.49 -4.88 14.07
C VAL A 69 -32.34 -5.26 13.17
N TYR A 70 -31.62 -6.33 13.52
CA TYR A 70 -30.48 -6.85 12.77
C TYR A 70 -30.81 -7.19 11.31
N GLN A 71 -31.86 -7.96 11.06
CA GLN A 71 -32.21 -8.43 9.71
C GLN A 71 -32.41 -7.31 8.68
N PRO A 72 -33.30 -6.31 8.92
CA PRO A 72 -33.50 -5.24 7.95
C PRO A 72 -32.25 -4.38 7.77
N GLN A 73 -31.50 -4.10 8.85
CA GLN A 73 -30.29 -3.27 8.78
C GLN A 73 -29.16 -3.96 8.01
N ARG A 74 -28.98 -5.27 8.21
CA ARG A 74 -27.99 -6.05 7.47
C ARG A 74 -28.32 -6.12 5.99
N GLN A 75 -29.59 -6.30 5.63
CA GLN A 75 -30.01 -6.31 4.23
C GLN A 75 -29.67 -4.99 3.54
N GLN A 76 -29.92 -3.85 4.20
CA GLN A 76 -29.59 -2.52 3.68
C GLN A 76 -28.08 -2.34 3.44
N LEU A 77 -27.25 -2.75 4.41
CA LEU A 77 -25.79 -2.67 4.27
C LEU A 77 -25.27 -3.56 3.15
N VAL A 78 -25.78 -4.78 3.02
CA VAL A 78 -25.42 -5.72 1.94
C VAL A 78 -25.81 -5.17 0.58
N GLU A 79 -27.01 -4.59 0.44
CA GLU A 79 -27.45 -3.96 -0.80
C GLU A 79 -26.54 -2.78 -1.18
N ALA A 80 -26.19 -1.91 -0.22
CA ALA A 80 -25.25 -0.83 -0.44
C ALA A 80 -23.87 -1.32 -0.87
N ALA A 81 -23.34 -2.36 -0.21
CA ALA A 81 -22.06 -2.96 -0.57
C ALA A 81 -22.08 -3.57 -1.98
N ALA A 82 -23.15 -4.26 -2.35
CA ALA A 82 -23.33 -4.81 -3.70
C ALA A 82 -23.36 -3.70 -4.77
N ALA A 83 -24.03 -2.58 -4.50
CA ALA A 83 -24.06 -1.44 -5.41
C ALA A 83 -22.67 -0.81 -5.62
N VAL A 84 -21.87 -0.68 -4.55
CA VAL A 84 -20.48 -0.17 -4.66
C VAL A 84 -19.59 -1.14 -5.44
N LEU A 85 -19.71 -2.45 -5.21
CA LEU A 85 -18.97 -3.46 -5.96
C LEU A 85 -19.28 -3.39 -7.47
N GLN A 86 -20.55 -3.23 -7.84
CA GLN A 86 -20.94 -3.03 -9.24
C GLN A 86 -20.32 -1.78 -9.87
N GLN A 87 -20.18 -0.68 -9.12
CA GLN A 87 -19.53 0.53 -9.61
C GLN A 87 -18.02 0.32 -9.81
N ILE A 88 -17.37 -0.43 -8.92
CA ILE A 88 -15.94 -0.79 -9.05
C ILE A 88 -15.71 -1.63 -10.31
N ASP A 89 -16.60 -2.60 -10.57
CA ASP A 89 -16.53 -3.46 -11.76
C ASP A 89 -16.71 -2.65 -13.04
N GLN A 90 -17.65 -1.69 -13.05
CA GLN A 90 -17.84 -0.78 -14.19
C GLN A 90 -16.57 0.02 -14.50
N ILE A 91 -15.91 0.59 -13.47
CA ILE A 91 -14.64 1.30 -13.64
C ILE A 91 -13.53 0.36 -14.10
N GLY A 92 -13.47 -0.87 -13.56
CA GLY A 92 -12.50 -1.89 -13.99
C GLY A 92 -12.71 -2.36 -15.43
N SER A 93 -13.95 -2.31 -15.92
CA SER A 93 -14.33 -2.67 -17.29
C SER A 93 -14.14 -1.54 -18.32
N ASP A 94 -13.86 -0.31 -17.89
CA ASP A 94 -13.55 0.80 -18.81
C ASP A 94 -12.28 0.44 -19.61
N ALA A 95 -12.42 0.46 -20.94
CA ALA A 95 -11.37 0.06 -21.89
C ALA A 95 -10.05 0.80 -21.65
N ARG A 96 -10.08 2.03 -21.12
CA ARG A 96 -8.85 2.76 -20.76
C ARG A 96 -8.13 2.14 -19.57
N TYR A 97 -8.85 1.64 -18.57
CA TYR A 97 -8.23 0.93 -17.44
C TYR A 97 -7.67 -0.41 -17.91
N GLN A 98 -8.44 -1.17 -18.69
CA GLN A 98 -7.97 -2.43 -19.27
C GLN A 98 -6.72 -2.25 -20.15
N GLN A 99 -6.70 -1.20 -20.98
CA GLN A 99 -5.54 -0.89 -21.80
C GLN A 99 -4.32 -0.49 -20.97
N ARG A 100 -4.51 0.33 -19.92
CA ARG A 100 -3.42 0.68 -19.00
C ARG A 100 -2.89 -0.54 -18.25
N ASP A 101 -3.75 -1.43 -17.78
CA ASP A 101 -3.35 -2.67 -17.13
C ASP A 101 -2.57 -3.57 -18.10
N ALA A 102 -3.03 -3.70 -19.35
CA ALA A 102 -2.31 -4.43 -20.38
C ALA A 102 -0.93 -3.81 -20.71
N GLU A 103 -0.82 -2.48 -20.73
CA GLU A 103 0.46 -1.77 -20.90
C GLU A 103 1.42 -2.03 -19.73
N ILE A 104 0.91 -2.02 -18.50
CA ILE A 104 1.68 -2.34 -17.29
C ILE A 104 2.17 -3.79 -17.34
N GLU A 105 1.29 -4.75 -17.63
CA GLU A 105 1.65 -6.16 -17.76
C GLU A 105 2.66 -6.39 -18.88
N ALA A 106 2.52 -5.70 -20.02
CA ALA A 106 3.51 -5.75 -21.09
C ALA A 106 4.87 -5.17 -20.66
N ALA A 107 4.87 -4.08 -19.87
CA ALA A 107 6.10 -3.51 -19.32
C ALA A 107 6.77 -4.47 -18.31
N ILE A 108 5.99 -5.11 -17.43
CA ILE A 108 6.47 -6.12 -16.48
C ILE A 108 7.03 -7.33 -17.23
N ALA A 109 6.36 -7.81 -18.28
CA ALA A 109 6.83 -8.92 -19.10
C ALA A 109 8.19 -8.61 -19.76
N LYS A 110 8.37 -7.39 -20.29
CA LYS A 110 9.66 -6.93 -20.82
C LYS A 110 10.75 -6.91 -19.76
N LEU A 111 10.46 -6.41 -18.56
CA LEU A 111 11.40 -6.42 -17.44
C LEU A 111 11.79 -7.85 -17.03
N ARG A 112 10.81 -8.77 -16.95
CA ARG A 112 11.07 -10.18 -16.64
C ARG A 112 11.95 -10.85 -17.69
N GLN A 113 11.69 -10.62 -18.99
CA GLN A 113 12.53 -11.17 -20.06
C GLN A 113 13.98 -10.69 -19.96
N ASN A 114 14.19 -9.41 -19.66
CA ASN A 114 15.54 -8.86 -19.46
C ASN A 114 16.26 -9.48 -18.24
N HIS A 115 15.51 -9.90 -17.22
CA HIS A 115 16.04 -10.59 -16.04
C HIS A 115 16.17 -12.12 -16.19
N THR A 116 15.63 -12.73 -17.25
CA THR A 116 15.69 -14.20 -17.42
C THR A 116 16.89 -14.64 -18.25
N THR A 117 17.65 -13.73 -18.83
CA THR A 117 18.88 -14.07 -19.55
C THR A 117 20.05 -13.90 -18.58
N PRO A 118 20.51 -14.97 -17.91
CA PRO A 118 21.59 -14.85 -16.95
C PRO A 118 22.83 -14.31 -17.65
N THR A 119 23.30 -13.14 -17.25
CA THR A 119 24.46 -12.48 -17.87
C THR A 119 25.77 -13.21 -17.52
N SER A 120 25.71 -14.08 -16.50
CA SER A 120 26.76 -14.98 -16.06
C SER A 120 26.17 -16.34 -15.72
N ALA A 121 26.81 -17.44 -16.13
CA ALA A 121 26.37 -18.80 -15.80
C ALA A 121 26.75 -19.20 -14.36
N ARG A 122 26.15 -18.56 -13.34
CA ARG A 122 26.18 -19.05 -11.96
C ARG A 122 24.92 -19.85 -11.69
N PHE A 123 25.02 -20.87 -10.84
CA PHE A 123 23.90 -21.71 -10.43
C PHE A 123 23.75 -21.67 -8.92
N CYS A 124 22.50 -21.72 -8.45
CA CYS A 124 22.19 -21.84 -7.03
C CYS A 124 22.70 -23.19 -6.50
N SER A 125 23.50 -23.18 -5.44
CA SER A 125 24.03 -24.37 -4.78
C SER A 125 22.96 -25.23 -4.10
N GLN A 126 21.79 -24.66 -3.79
CA GLN A 126 20.71 -25.37 -3.10
C GLN A 126 19.71 -26.03 -4.07
N CYS A 127 19.31 -25.33 -5.14
CA CYS A 127 18.26 -25.82 -6.06
C CYS A 127 18.69 -26.02 -7.51
N GLY A 128 19.92 -25.62 -7.88
CA GLY A 128 20.47 -25.79 -9.23
C GLY A 128 19.93 -24.83 -10.28
N GLN A 129 19.01 -23.90 -9.95
CA GLN A 129 18.51 -22.91 -10.90
C GLN A 129 19.60 -21.88 -11.25
N PRO A 130 19.63 -21.36 -12.48
CA PRO A 130 20.56 -20.30 -12.86
C PRO A 130 20.25 -19.03 -12.06
N VAL A 131 21.30 -18.30 -11.68
CA VAL A 131 21.23 -17.03 -10.95
C VAL A 131 22.15 -16.01 -11.60
N ASP A 132 21.77 -14.74 -11.56
CA ASP A 132 22.58 -13.65 -12.08
C ASP A 132 23.76 -13.31 -11.14
N ALA A 133 24.81 -12.70 -11.69
CA ALA A 133 26.01 -12.33 -10.92
C ALA A 133 25.72 -11.39 -9.73
N ASN A 134 24.69 -10.56 -9.86
CA ASN A 134 24.30 -9.56 -8.87
C ASN A 134 23.17 -10.05 -7.93
N ASP A 135 22.65 -11.26 -8.14
CA ASP A 135 21.60 -11.81 -7.28
C ASP A 135 22.14 -12.02 -5.86
N LYS A 136 21.45 -11.44 -4.88
CA LYS A 136 21.72 -11.71 -3.45
C LYS A 136 21.00 -12.96 -2.97
N PHE A 137 19.90 -13.33 -3.64
CA PHE A 137 19.05 -14.47 -3.32
C PHE A 137 18.56 -15.14 -4.60
N CYS A 138 18.39 -16.47 -4.57
CA CYS A 138 17.81 -17.22 -5.66
C CYS A 138 16.30 -16.93 -5.79
N ALA A 139 15.84 -16.48 -6.96
CA ALA A 139 14.42 -16.21 -7.21
C ALA A 139 13.50 -17.45 -7.14
N ALA A 140 14.07 -18.66 -7.27
CA ALA A 140 13.30 -19.91 -7.26
C ALA A 140 13.15 -20.54 -5.86
N CYS A 141 14.17 -20.46 -5.01
CA CYS A 141 14.18 -21.13 -3.70
C CYS A 141 14.49 -20.22 -2.51
N GLY A 142 14.84 -18.95 -2.74
CA GLY A 142 15.17 -17.98 -1.69
C GLY A 142 16.56 -18.13 -1.07
N HIS A 143 17.37 -19.13 -1.49
CA HIS A 143 18.73 -19.31 -0.94
C HIS A 143 19.60 -18.09 -1.21
N GLN A 144 20.34 -17.64 -0.20
CA GLN A 144 21.28 -16.53 -0.34
C GLN A 144 22.47 -16.92 -1.22
N ILE A 145 22.73 -16.14 -2.27
CA ILE A 145 23.87 -16.37 -3.18
C ILE A 145 25.06 -15.58 -2.62
N GLY A 146 25.99 -16.30 -1.99
CA GLY A 146 27.18 -15.70 -1.36
C GLY A 146 28.19 -15.24 -2.41
N ASN A 147 28.58 -13.96 -2.34
CA ASN A 147 29.68 -13.39 -3.13
C ASN A 147 31.01 -13.88 -2.55
N ARG A 148 31.44 -15.09 -2.94
CA ARG A 148 32.85 -15.52 -2.83
C ARG A 148 33.49 -15.44 -4.20
#